data_AF-A0A535C9G4-F1
#
_entry.id   AF-A0A535C9G4-F1
#
_cell.length_a   1.000
_cell.length_b   1.000
_cell.length_c   1.000
_cell.angle_alpha   90.00
_cell.angle_beta   90.00
_cell.angle_gamma   90.00
#
_symmetry.space_group_name_H-M   'P 1'
#
loop_
_entity.id
_entity.type
_entity.pdbx_description
1 polymer ?
#
loop_
_entity_poly.entity_id
_entity_poly.type
_entity_poly.pdbx_seq_one_letter_code
_entity_poly.pdbx_strand_id
1 'polypeptide(L)'
;ILGVVGAVALLLERRLLLPIWFLVLFTIDQRSGISYSMVPFAMMASHAATDVVVRWPAALLASGKGVAWDRYAASLLAAVLLLAALLGALTTTVAQETPLRGVDSDGIDAMVWIRDNLNPESRFVVLAPSSWETDSYGSWFPAIARMQNIGAVQGYEWLGLDAFAAQKERHAEIQACVPHTVDCIEGWIRSQATAVDYLLIPKAAPPKADCCPAARESLRESSDFRVVYDGPGATVGALIGPESQTDPVLVGAGDVAACDSAGAASTAALVAGIPGTVFTLGDNAYETGTAEEFAACYDPTWGRFKDRTRPTAGNHDYFSDAATPYFDYFGEVAGNPNEGWYSYDVATWHVVVLNSDCGSVGGCGPGSRQLTWLAADLAATNAPCTVAMWHHPLFTSGSELPTPATADLWRVLYASGADLILNGHDHDYERFAPMAPNGTLDEARGLREFVVGTGGRNLLPWRSLPAPGTQVRDNTTFGVLKLTLHATSYDWRFIPVVDGAFTDSGTGTCH
;
A
#
# COMPACT_ATOMS: atom_id res chain seq x y z
N ILE A 1 49.04 22.61 0.41
CA ILE A 1 50.03 23.72 0.62
C ILE A 1 51.37 23.37 0.00
N LEU A 2 52.15 22.47 0.60
CA LEU A 2 53.49 22.13 0.12
C LEU A 2 53.48 21.66 -1.34
N GLY A 3 52.47 20.89 -1.77
CA GLY A 3 52.33 20.46 -3.17
C GLY A 3 52.28 21.61 -4.18
N VAL A 4 51.60 22.72 -3.85
CA VAL A 4 51.51 23.90 -4.72
C VAL A 4 52.82 24.68 -4.74
N VAL A 5 53.44 24.88 -3.57
CA VAL A 5 54.76 25.53 -3.47
C VAL A 5 55.80 24.74 -4.27
N GLY A 6 55.75 23.41 -4.18
CA GLY A 6 56.63 22.52 -4.93
C GLY A 6 56.36 22.57 -6.43
N ALA A 7 55.10 22.62 -6.84
CA ALA A 7 54.73 22.79 -8.25
C ALA A 7 55.33 24.09 -8.83
N VAL A 8 55.18 25.22 -8.13
CA VAL A 8 55.74 26.51 -8.54
C VAL A 8 57.26 26.46 -8.59
N ALA A 9 57.92 25.92 -7.57
CA ALA A 9 59.38 25.77 -7.55
C ALA A 9 59.88 24.92 -8.73
N LEU A 10 59.24 23.78 -8.98
CA LEU A 10 59.57 22.91 -10.11
C LEU A 10 59.36 23.58 -11.47
N LEU A 11 58.30 24.40 -11.62
CA LEU A 11 58.07 25.20 -12.83
C LEU A 11 59.18 26.24 -13.04
N LEU A 12 59.59 26.94 -11.97
CA LEU A 12 60.69 27.92 -12.01
C LEU A 12 62.04 27.25 -12.33
N GLU A 13 62.25 26.03 -11.84
CA GLU A 13 63.41 25.19 -12.15
C GLU A 13 63.34 24.52 -13.53
N ARG A 14 62.26 24.73 -14.30
CA ARG A 14 61.96 24.08 -15.59
C ARG A 14 61.86 22.55 -15.51
N ARG A 15 61.53 22.00 -14.34
CA ARG A 15 61.29 20.57 -14.11
C ARG A 15 59.80 20.25 -14.23
N LEU A 16 59.35 20.01 -15.46
CA LEU A 16 57.92 20.00 -15.78
C LEU A 16 57.21 18.66 -15.54
N LEU A 17 57.93 17.57 -15.24
CA LEU A 17 57.35 16.23 -15.17
C LEU A 17 56.19 16.13 -14.17
N LEU A 18 56.40 16.53 -12.91
CA LEU A 18 55.37 16.42 -11.87
C LEU A 18 54.18 17.38 -12.08
N PRO A 19 54.40 18.67 -12.43
CA PRO A 19 53.30 19.58 -12.76
C PRO A 19 52.47 19.11 -13.97
N ILE A 20 53.12 18.64 -15.04
CA ILE A 20 52.41 18.13 -16.22
C ILE A 20 51.66 16.84 -15.88
N TRP A 21 52.30 15.90 -15.17
CA TRP A 21 51.63 14.66 -14.77
C TRP A 21 50.40 14.93 -13.88
N PHE A 22 50.51 15.86 -12.94
CA PHE A 22 49.38 16.32 -12.14
C PHE A 22 48.24 16.85 -13.00
N LEU A 23 48.52 17.75 -13.96
CA LEU A 23 47.51 18.34 -14.83
C LEU A 23 46.88 17.33 -15.80
N VAL A 24 47.68 16.43 -16.38
CA VAL A 24 47.23 15.42 -17.33
C VAL A 24 46.23 14.44 -16.70
N LEU A 25 46.37 14.14 -15.40
CA LEU A 25 45.41 13.27 -14.70
C LEU A 25 44.01 13.88 -14.61
N PHE A 26 43.88 15.20 -14.55
CA PHE A 26 42.58 15.88 -14.60
C PHE A 26 42.00 15.96 -16.01
N THR A 27 42.83 15.86 -17.07
CA THR A 27 42.36 15.90 -18.45
C THR A 27 42.02 14.52 -19.01
N ILE A 28 42.71 13.47 -18.57
CA ILE A 28 42.50 12.09 -19.06
C ILE A 28 41.43 11.35 -18.25
N ASP A 29 41.42 11.50 -16.93
CA ASP A 29 40.49 10.78 -16.06
C ASP A 29 39.64 11.76 -15.25
N GLN A 30 38.49 12.14 -15.81
CA GLN A 30 37.57 13.06 -15.16
C GLN A 30 36.92 12.47 -13.90
N ARG A 31 36.90 11.14 -13.73
CA ARG A 31 36.19 10.47 -12.63
C ARG A 31 37.10 10.18 -11.44
N SER A 32 38.35 9.79 -11.70
CA SER A 32 39.32 9.38 -10.65
C SER A 32 40.58 10.26 -10.62
N GLY A 33 40.64 11.31 -11.44
CA GLY A 33 41.80 12.20 -11.55
C GLY A 33 42.26 12.76 -10.21
N ILE A 34 41.33 13.10 -9.31
CA ILE A 34 41.65 13.58 -7.95
C ILE A 34 42.48 12.53 -7.19
N SER A 35 42.01 11.28 -7.11
CA SER A 35 42.67 10.20 -6.38
C SER A 35 44.07 9.91 -6.91
N TYR A 36 44.22 9.81 -8.23
CA TYR A 36 45.52 9.53 -8.84
C TYR A 36 46.47 10.73 -8.79
N SER A 37 45.94 11.97 -8.84
CA SER A 37 46.75 13.19 -8.77
C SER A 37 47.42 13.39 -7.41
N MET A 38 46.94 12.70 -6.35
CA MET A 38 47.56 12.74 -5.02
C MET A 38 49.02 12.28 -5.05
N VAL A 39 49.39 11.37 -5.95
CA VAL A 39 50.77 10.86 -6.07
C VAL A 39 51.74 11.96 -6.55
N PRO A 40 51.57 12.57 -7.75
CA PRO A 40 52.43 13.68 -8.14
C PRO A 40 52.31 14.87 -7.19
N PHE A 41 51.14 15.12 -6.60
CA PHE A 41 50.97 16.21 -5.63
C PHE A 41 51.79 16.02 -4.35
N ALA A 42 51.83 14.79 -3.80
CA ALA A 42 52.66 14.46 -2.65
C ALA A 42 54.16 14.54 -2.98
N MET A 43 54.56 14.15 -4.19
CA MET A 43 55.95 14.30 -4.65
C MET A 43 56.37 15.77 -4.76
N MET A 44 55.49 16.62 -5.31
CA MET A 44 55.72 18.07 -5.32
C MET A 44 55.78 18.63 -3.89
N ALA A 45 54.94 18.13 -2.98
CA ALA A 45 54.97 18.52 -1.58
C ALA A 45 56.30 18.18 -0.90
N SER A 46 56.84 17.01 -1.22
CA SER A 46 58.17 16.59 -0.77
C SER A 46 59.27 17.54 -1.27
N HIS A 47 59.26 17.87 -2.57
CA HIS A 47 60.22 18.84 -3.17
C HIS A 47 60.17 20.20 -2.48
N ALA A 48 58.97 20.70 -2.18
CA ALA A 48 58.82 21.94 -1.43
C ALA A 48 59.45 21.85 -0.03
N ALA A 49 59.22 20.74 0.68
CA ALA A 49 59.77 20.54 2.01
C ALA A 49 61.31 20.46 1.98
N THR A 50 61.90 19.71 1.05
CA THR A 50 63.35 19.45 1.01
C THR A 50 64.14 20.60 0.40
N ASP A 51 63.68 21.15 -0.72
CA ASP A 51 64.49 22.04 -1.54
C ASP A 51 64.11 23.52 -1.36
N VAL A 52 62.86 23.81 -1.00
CA VAL A 52 62.40 25.19 -0.76
C VAL A 52 62.43 25.55 0.73
N VAL A 53 61.89 24.71 1.61
CA VAL A 53 61.82 25.02 3.04
C VAL A 53 63.15 24.76 3.75
N VAL A 54 63.80 23.62 3.47
CA VAL A 54 65.04 23.24 4.18
C VAL A 54 66.30 23.83 3.54
N ARG A 55 66.43 23.84 2.21
CA ARG A 55 67.70 24.24 1.54
C ARG A 55 67.79 25.71 1.14
N TRP A 56 66.68 26.37 0.85
CA TRP A 56 66.69 27.77 0.43
C TRP A 56 67.26 28.75 1.47
N PRO A 57 67.08 28.54 2.79
CA PRO A 57 67.74 29.36 3.82
C PRO A 57 69.27 29.21 3.80
N ALA A 58 69.79 28.02 3.48
CA ALA A 58 71.23 27.77 3.38
C ALA A 58 71.86 28.44 2.13
N ALA A 59 71.13 28.47 1.01
CA ALA A 59 71.57 29.16 -0.21
C ALA A 59 71.60 30.69 -0.04
N LEU A 60 70.66 31.26 0.73
CA LEU A 60 70.64 32.68 1.07
C LEU A 60 71.80 33.07 2.00
N LEU A 61 72.12 32.25 3.00
CA LEU A 61 73.30 32.42 3.87
C LEU A 61 74.61 32.43 3.08
N ALA A 62 74.74 31.53 2.11
CA ALA A 62 75.93 31.44 1.26
C ALA A 62 76.11 32.65 0.32
N SER A 63 75.04 33.43 0.07
CA SER A 63 75.07 34.59 -0.84
C SER A 63 75.59 35.89 -0.20
N GLY A 64 75.93 35.89 1.09
CA GLY A 64 76.50 37.04 1.81
C GLY A 64 75.53 38.20 2.06
N LYS A 65 74.26 38.08 1.68
CA LYS A 65 73.22 39.07 1.97
C LYS A 65 72.70 38.85 3.39
N GLY A 66 72.80 39.86 4.25
CA GLY A 66 72.28 39.81 5.62
C GLY A 66 70.75 39.63 5.60
N VAL A 67 70.28 38.42 5.90
CA VAL A 67 68.86 38.14 6.06
C VAL A 67 68.50 38.37 7.52
N ALA A 68 67.58 39.30 7.79
CA ALA A 68 66.98 39.45 9.11
C ALA A 68 66.08 38.23 9.36
N TRP A 69 66.65 37.20 9.98
CA TRP A 69 66.01 35.91 10.21
C TRP A 69 64.64 36.01 10.88
N ASP A 70 64.49 36.94 11.80
CA ASP A 70 63.22 37.18 12.50
C ASP A 70 62.11 37.62 11.52
N ARG A 71 62.45 38.47 10.55
CA ARG A 71 61.49 38.94 9.53
C ARG A 71 61.17 37.88 8.49
N TYR A 72 62.15 37.06 8.13
CA TYR A 72 61.95 35.95 7.19
C TYR A 72 61.09 34.84 7.80
N ALA A 73 61.41 34.43 9.03
CA ALA A 73 60.62 33.45 9.79
C ALA A 73 59.19 33.97 10.04
N ALA A 74 59.03 35.24 10.41
CA ALA A 74 57.71 35.84 10.57
C ALA A 74 56.91 35.91 9.27
N SER A 75 57.55 36.22 8.14
CA SER A 75 56.88 36.28 6.83
C SER A 75 56.48 34.89 6.33
N LEU A 76 57.35 33.89 6.52
CA LEU A 76 57.06 32.49 6.19
C LEU A 76 55.91 31.96 7.07
N LEU A 77 55.95 32.21 8.38
CA LEU A 77 54.91 31.81 9.31
C LEU A 77 53.58 32.49 8.98
N ALA A 78 53.60 33.80 8.68
CA ALA A 78 52.40 34.54 8.27
C ALA A 78 51.82 33.99 6.96
N ALA A 79 52.66 33.69 5.96
CA ALA A 79 52.21 33.09 4.71
C ALA A 79 51.61 31.69 4.93
N VAL A 80 52.23 30.86 5.77
CA VAL A 80 51.70 29.54 6.13
C VAL A 80 50.37 29.66 6.86
N LEU A 81 50.23 30.57 7.81
CA LEU A 81 49.00 30.80 8.57
C LEU A 81 47.88 31.35 7.69
N LEU A 82 48.16 32.34 6.83
CA LEU A 82 47.18 32.91 5.92
C LEU A 82 46.67 31.86 4.92
N LEU A 83 47.57 31.04 4.39
CA LEU A 83 47.23 29.97 3.46
C LEU A 83 46.51 28.81 4.17
N ALA A 84 46.86 28.49 5.42
CA ALA A 84 46.14 27.53 6.25
C ALA A 84 44.72 28.03 6.59
N ALA A 85 44.55 29.33 6.85
CA ALA A 85 43.23 29.95 7.04
C ALA A 85 42.40 29.93 5.75
N LEU A 86 42.99 30.24 4.60
CA LEU A 86 42.33 30.13 3.29
C LEU A 86 41.93 28.69 2.95
N LEU A 87 42.80 27.71 3.20
CA LEU A 87 42.47 26.29 3.05
C LEU A 87 41.42 25.85 4.06
N GLY A 88 41.50 26.29 5.31
CA GLY A 88 40.48 26.04 6.32
C GLY A 88 39.12 26.57 5.89
N ALA A 89 39.07 27.79 5.34
CA ALA A 89 37.86 28.36 4.77
C ALA A 89 37.33 27.50 3.59
N LEU A 90 38.20 27.12 2.64
CA LEU A 90 37.83 26.24 1.53
C LEU A 90 37.35 24.85 1.99
N THR A 91 38.02 24.23 2.97
CA THR A 91 37.64 22.92 3.47
C THR A 91 36.38 23.00 4.32
N THR A 92 36.11 24.09 5.03
CA THR A 92 34.82 24.28 5.71
C THR A 92 33.67 24.41 4.72
N THR A 93 33.86 25.11 3.59
CA THR A 93 32.86 25.17 2.52
C THR A 93 32.65 23.80 1.86
N VAL A 94 33.72 23.02 1.64
CA VAL A 94 33.62 21.68 1.03
C VAL A 94 33.11 20.62 2.03
N ALA A 95 33.43 20.73 3.32
CA ALA A 95 32.93 19.85 4.38
C ALA A 95 31.44 20.06 4.65
N GLN A 96 30.88 21.21 4.25
CA GLN A 96 29.43 21.38 4.25
C GLN A 96 28.72 20.52 3.18
N GLU A 97 29.45 20.05 2.15
CA GLU A 97 28.93 19.30 1.00
C GLU A 97 29.41 17.84 0.90
N THR A 98 30.05 17.27 1.93
CA THR A 98 30.47 15.86 1.86
C THR A 98 29.23 14.96 1.71
N PRO A 99 29.14 14.12 0.66
CA PRO A 99 27.97 13.27 0.36
C PRO A 99 27.76 12.13 1.37
N LEU A 100 28.73 11.89 2.26
CA LEU A 100 28.69 10.81 3.25
C LEU A 100 28.16 11.32 4.61
N ARG A 101 26.93 11.82 4.64
CA ARG A 101 26.24 12.14 5.90
C ARG A 101 25.26 11.03 6.25
N GLY A 102 25.40 10.48 7.46
CA GLY A 102 24.39 9.60 8.02
C GLY A 102 23.11 10.37 8.37
N VAL A 103 22.00 9.65 8.39
CA VAL A 103 20.75 10.13 8.99
C VAL A 103 20.99 10.33 10.49
N ASP A 104 20.48 11.42 11.07
CA ASP A 104 20.57 11.68 12.50
C ASP A 104 19.73 10.69 13.32
N SER A 105 19.91 10.65 14.64
CA SER A 105 19.20 9.69 15.51
C SER A 105 17.69 9.81 15.42
N ASP A 106 17.16 11.04 15.34
CA ASP A 106 15.72 11.27 15.31
C ASP A 106 15.13 10.79 13.99
N GLY A 107 15.87 10.97 12.89
CA GLY A 107 15.54 10.40 11.58
C GLY A 107 15.57 8.87 11.56
N ILE A 108 16.56 8.26 12.21
CA ILE A 108 16.64 6.80 12.36
C ILE A 108 15.43 6.30 13.15
N ASP A 109 15.09 6.95 14.28
CA ASP A 109 13.95 6.58 15.11
C ASP A 109 12.63 6.70 14.35
N ALA A 110 12.47 7.72 13.50
CA ALA A 110 11.31 7.84 12.62
C ALA A 110 11.21 6.69 11.60
N MET A 111 12.32 6.31 10.97
CA MET A 111 12.34 5.18 10.02
C MET A 111 12.11 3.83 10.70
N VAL A 112 12.62 3.67 11.93
CA VAL A 112 12.36 2.48 12.77
C VAL A 112 10.90 2.40 13.16
N TRP A 113 10.28 3.53 13.55
CA TRP A 113 8.85 3.58 13.82
C TRP A 113 8.04 3.16 12.60
N ILE A 114 8.38 3.66 11.40
CA ILE A 114 7.73 3.27 10.14
C ILE A 114 7.79 1.76 9.93
N ARG A 115 8.99 1.16 10.05
CA ARG A 115 9.19 -0.29 9.92
C ARG A 115 8.30 -1.10 10.85
N ASP A 116 8.17 -0.64 12.10
CA ASP A 116 7.53 -1.41 13.16
C ASP A 116 6.01 -1.20 13.21
N ASN A 117 5.46 -0.18 12.52
CA ASN A 117 4.05 0.23 12.64
C ASN A 117 3.28 0.27 11.31
N LEU A 118 3.94 0.24 10.15
CA LEU A 118 3.30 0.32 8.84
C LEU A 118 3.45 -0.98 8.03
N ASN A 119 2.63 -1.16 7.00
CA ASN A 119 2.64 -2.37 6.16
C ASN A 119 3.99 -2.48 5.40
N PRO A 120 4.73 -3.60 5.49
CA PRO A 120 6.02 -3.77 4.82
C PRO A 120 5.97 -3.70 3.29
N GLU A 121 4.80 -3.90 2.66
CA GLU A 121 4.64 -3.80 1.21
C GLU A 121 4.40 -2.36 0.72
N SER A 122 4.29 -1.41 1.63
CA SER A 122 4.01 -0.02 1.29
C SER A 122 5.17 0.70 0.62
N ARG A 123 4.80 1.66 -0.23
CA ARG A 123 5.69 2.46 -1.07
C ARG A 123 5.70 3.90 -0.59
N PHE A 124 6.90 4.44 -0.44
CA PHE A 124 7.14 5.77 0.08
C PHE A 124 7.70 6.70 -0.98
N VAL A 125 7.35 7.97 -0.85
CA VAL A 125 8.08 9.09 -1.41
C VAL A 125 8.75 9.84 -0.26
N VAL A 126 10.05 10.10 -0.39
CA VAL A 126 10.82 10.87 0.58
C VAL A 126 11.10 12.26 0.01
N LEU A 127 10.59 13.29 0.69
CA LEU A 127 10.72 14.69 0.29
C LEU A 127 11.86 15.35 1.07
N ALA A 128 13.09 15.16 0.60
CA ALA A 128 14.32 15.65 1.24
C ALA A 128 15.06 16.65 0.31
N PRO A 129 15.34 17.89 0.75
CA PRO A 129 15.90 19.00 -0.06
C PRO A 129 17.37 18.78 -0.45
N SER A 130 17.67 17.70 -1.16
CA SER A 130 19.03 17.30 -1.49
C SER A 130 19.05 16.68 -2.87
N SER A 131 20.15 16.89 -3.59
CA SER A 131 20.40 16.10 -4.80
C SER A 131 20.60 14.63 -4.41
N TRP A 132 20.30 13.70 -5.31
CA TRP A 132 20.34 12.28 -5.00
C TRP A 132 21.72 11.81 -4.49
N GLU A 133 22.82 12.47 -4.88
CA GLU A 133 24.18 12.17 -4.41
C GLU A 133 24.38 12.47 -2.92
N THR A 134 23.55 13.34 -2.35
CA THR A 134 23.65 13.85 -0.98
C THR A 134 22.42 13.57 -0.13
N ASP A 135 21.39 12.94 -0.71
CA ASP A 135 20.15 12.58 -0.03
C ASP A 135 20.33 11.40 0.93
N SER A 136 20.74 11.72 2.15
CA SER A 136 20.88 10.74 3.23
C SER A 136 19.55 10.06 3.61
N TYR A 137 18.43 10.78 3.59
CA TYR A 137 17.15 10.21 4.04
C TYR A 137 16.63 9.21 3.00
N GLY A 138 16.56 9.61 1.73
CA GLY A 138 16.09 8.73 0.66
C GLY A 138 17.00 7.53 0.41
N SER A 139 18.32 7.69 0.61
CA SER A 139 19.29 6.59 0.47
C SER A 139 19.17 5.53 1.57
N TRP A 140 19.05 5.96 2.83
CA TRP A 140 19.03 5.04 3.98
C TRP A 140 17.64 4.50 4.29
N PHE A 141 16.57 5.17 3.84
CA PHE A 141 15.20 4.76 4.10
C PHE A 141 14.94 3.28 3.74
N PRO A 142 15.27 2.76 2.54
CA PRO A 142 15.03 1.35 2.22
C PRO A 142 15.77 0.38 3.15
N ALA A 143 16.96 0.75 3.62
CA ALA A 143 17.76 -0.09 4.50
C ALA A 143 17.22 -0.13 5.94
N ILE A 144 16.73 1.01 6.46
CA ILE A 144 16.29 1.14 7.85
C ILE A 144 14.80 0.79 7.99
N ALA A 145 13.95 1.38 7.16
CA ALA A 145 12.51 1.18 7.17
C ALA A 145 12.08 -0.16 6.54
N ARG A 146 12.95 -0.78 5.73
CA ARG A 146 12.68 -2.02 4.97
C ARG A 146 11.47 -1.91 4.02
N MET A 147 11.24 -0.70 3.51
CA MET A 147 10.15 -0.39 2.59
C MET A 147 10.70 0.31 1.35
N GLN A 148 9.94 0.30 0.26
CA GLN A 148 10.41 0.88 -1.01
C GLN A 148 10.34 2.41 -0.95
N ASN A 149 11.44 3.09 -1.32
CA ASN A 149 11.41 4.52 -1.66
C ASN A 149 11.40 4.67 -3.19
N ILE A 150 10.31 5.17 -3.75
CA ILE A 150 10.12 5.34 -5.19
C ILE A 150 11.09 6.36 -5.79
N GLY A 151 11.56 7.32 -4.98
CA GLY A 151 12.53 8.33 -5.38
C GLY A 151 14.00 7.93 -5.16
N ALA A 152 14.30 6.73 -4.65
CA ALA A 152 15.68 6.32 -4.41
C ALA A 152 16.42 6.07 -5.74
N VAL A 153 17.59 6.68 -5.91
CA VAL A 153 18.39 6.55 -7.15
C VAL A 153 19.45 5.44 -7.01
N GLN A 154 19.95 5.21 -5.80
CA GLN A 154 20.98 4.22 -5.50
C GLN A 154 20.50 2.82 -5.87
N GLY A 155 21.35 2.06 -6.54
CA GLY A 155 21.06 0.71 -7.05
C GLY A 155 20.65 0.70 -8.52
N TYR A 156 20.11 1.80 -9.06
CA TYR A 156 19.73 1.86 -10.48
C TYR A 156 20.93 1.94 -11.42
N GLU A 157 22.12 2.31 -10.92
CA GLU A 157 23.35 2.28 -11.71
C GLU A 157 23.71 0.87 -12.24
N TRP A 158 23.18 -0.17 -11.60
CA TRP A 158 23.38 -1.58 -12.00
C TRP A 158 22.37 -2.07 -13.04
N LEU A 159 21.30 -1.30 -13.30
CA LEU A 159 20.23 -1.65 -14.24
C LEU A 159 20.45 -1.10 -15.65
N GLY A 160 21.54 -0.35 -15.86
CA GLY A 160 21.90 0.27 -17.14
C GLY A 160 21.78 1.80 -17.11
N LEU A 161 22.45 2.46 -18.07
CA LEU A 161 22.56 3.93 -18.11
C LEU A 161 21.19 4.62 -18.28
N ASP A 162 20.30 4.05 -19.10
CA ASP A 162 18.98 4.63 -19.37
C ASP A 162 18.08 4.56 -18.13
N ALA A 163 18.06 3.41 -17.44
CA ALA A 163 17.30 3.23 -16.20
C ALA A 163 17.82 4.15 -15.09
N PHE A 164 19.14 4.30 -14.98
CA PHE A 164 19.77 5.21 -14.04
C PHE A 164 19.46 6.68 -14.36
N ALA A 165 19.47 7.07 -15.64
CA ALA A 165 19.12 8.42 -16.06
C ALA A 165 17.66 8.76 -15.74
N ALA A 166 16.73 7.88 -16.11
CA ALA A 166 15.30 8.05 -15.83
C ALA A 166 15.01 8.16 -14.33
N GLN A 167 15.69 7.35 -13.51
CA GLN A 167 15.50 7.40 -12.06
C GLN A 167 16.06 8.69 -11.43
N LYS A 168 17.16 9.23 -11.95
CA LYS A 168 17.65 10.56 -11.54
C LYS A 168 16.67 11.68 -11.88
N GLU A 169 16.06 11.63 -13.06
CA GLU A 169 15.03 12.59 -13.47
C GLU A 169 13.81 12.50 -12.54
N ARG A 170 13.32 11.28 -12.28
CA ARG A 170 12.24 11.03 -11.32
C ARG A 170 12.55 11.61 -9.93
N HIS A 171 13.75 11.38 -9.42
CA HIS A 171 14.17 11.94 -8.14
C HIS A 171 14.15 13.47 -8.18
N ALA A 172 14.67 14.09 -9.25
CA ALA A 172 14.68 15.53 -9.41
C ALA A 172 13.25 16.12 -9.45
N GLU A 173 12.30 15.45 -10.11
CA GLU A 173 10.89 15.84 -10.12
C GLU A 173 10.26 15.83 -8.72
N ILE A 174 10.49 14.77 -7.94
CA ILE A 174 10.01 14.66 -6.56
C ILE A 174 10.60 15.81 -5.72
N GLN A 175 11.91 16.03 -5.79
CA GLN A 175 12.56 17.06 -4.97
C GLN A 175 12.24 18.48 -5.45
N ALA A 176 11.77 18.67 -6.68
CA ALA A 176 11.25 19.95 -7.14
C ALA A 176 9.99 20.39 -6.40
N CYS A 177 9.26 19.47 -5.75
CA CYS A 177 8.10 19.79 -4.92
C CYS A 177 8.45 20.25 -3.49
N VAL A 178 9.71 20.12 -3.05
CA VAL A 178 10.14 20.49 -1.69
C VAL A 178 9.82 21.95 -1.29
N PRO A 179 10.02 22.99 -2.14
CA PRO A 179 9.74 24.37 -1.77
C PRO A 179 8.23 24.72 -1.78
N HIS A 180 7.35 23.77 -2.10
CA HIS A 180 5.91 23.99 -2.28
C HIS A 180 5.08 23.38 -1.13
N THR A 181 3.75 23.61 -1.17
CA THR A 181 2.75 22.85 -0.42
C THR A 181 2.66 21.41 -0.93
N VAL A 182 1.94 20.53 -0.22
CA VAL A 182 1.82 19.13 -0.65
C VAL A 182 1.09 18.96 -1.98
N ASP A 183 0.32 19.95 -2.45
CA ASP A 183 -0.38 19.90 -3.74
C ASP A 183 0.54 19.55 -4.94
N CYS A 184 1.81 20.00 -4.91
CA CYS A 184 2.79 19.64 -5.94
C CYS A 184 3.06 18.13 -5.95
N ILE A 185 3.31 17.56 -4.77
CA ILE A 185 3.63 16.13 -4.67
C ILE A 185 2.39 15.27 -4.89
N GLU A 186 1.20 15.75 -4.53
CA GLU A 186 -0.08 15.12 -4.85
C GLU A 186 -0.28 15.01 -6.37
N GLY A 187 -0.06 16.11 -7.10
CA GLY A 187 -0.14 16.13 -8.55
C GLY A 187 0.87 15.18 -9.19
N TRP A 188 2.11 15.18 -8.68
CA TRP A 188 3.13 14.23 -9.14
C TRP A 188 2.71 12.78 -8.88
N ILE A 189 2.28 12.42 -7.67
CA ILE A 189 1.81 11.07 -7.29
C ILE A 189 0.68 10.61 -8.22
N ARG A 190 -0.34 11.45 -8.45
CA ARG A 190 -1.47 11.13 -9.34
C ARG A 190 -1.08 10.87 -10.79
N SER A 191 0.04 11.44 -11.25
CA SER A 191 0.56 11.23 -12.60
C SER A 191 1.41 9.97 -12.76
N GLN A 192 1.78 9.30 -11.66
CA GLN A 192 2.60 8.10 -11.73
C GLN A 192 1.75 6.86 -11.94
N ALA A 193 2.26 5.90 -12.71
CA ALA A 193 1.66 4.57 -12.84
C ALA A 193 1.97 3.66 -11.65
N THR A 194 2.84 4.07 -10.72
CA THR A 194 3.24 3.30 -9.54
C THR A 194 2.53 3.84 -8.31
N ALA A 195 1.85 2.97 -7.57
CA ALA A 195 1.17 3.33 -6.32
C ALA A 195 2.17 3.90 -5.29
N VAL A 196 1.74 4.95 -4.58
CA VAL A 196 2.46 5.58 -3.46
C VAL A 196 1.50 5.63 -2.29
N ASP A 197 1.91 5.03 -1.16
CA ASP A 197 1.06 4.90 0.02
C ASP A 197 1.36 6.00 1.05
N TYR A 198 2.63 6.42 1.15
CA TYR A 198 3.07 7.35 2.18
C TYR A 198 4.04 8.41 1.64
N LEU A 199 3.94 9.60 2.22
CA LEU A 199 4.89 10.70 2.06
C LEU A 199 5.67 10.87 3.38
N LEU A 200 7.00 10.85 3.30
CA LEU A 200 7.89 11.16 4.42
C LEU A 200 8.56 12.50 4.19
N ILE A 201 8.38 13.44 5.13
CA ILE A 201 9.01 14.76 5.12
C ILE A 201 9.97 14.87 6.32
N PRO A 202 11.30 14.77 6.11
CA PRO A 202 12.30 14.88 7.18
C PRO A 202 12.30 16.23 7.88
N LYS A 203 12.55 16.24 9.18
CA LYS A 203 12.80 17.46 9.98
C LYS A 203 14.29 17.61 10.21
N ALA A 204 14.77 18.85 10.18
CA ALA A 204 16.18 19.11 10.43
C ALA A 204 16.49 19.02 11.93
N ALA A 205 17.49 18.23 12.31
CA ALA A 205 18.11 18.33 13.62
C ALA A 205 18.95 19.63 13.72
N PRO A 206 18.85 20.41 14.81
CA PRO A 206 19.69 21.59 15.03
C PRO A 206 21.18 21.26 14.87
N PRO A 207 22.01 22.14 14.27
CA PRO A 207 21.75 23.55 13.96
C PRO A 207 21.24 23.81 12.54
N LYS A 208 20.81 22.78 11.79
CA LYS A 208 20.36 22.96 10.40
C LYS A 208 19.02 23.68 10.35
N ALA A 209 18.88 24.55 9.34
CA ALA A 209 17.59 25.15 9.03
C ALA A 209 16.62 24.07 8.56
N ASP A 210 15.42 24.11 9.09
CA ASP A 210 14.35 23.19 8.75
C ASP A 210 13.84 23.49 7.33
N CYS A 211 13.89 22.48 6.46
CA CYS A 211 13.71 22.68 5.02
C CYS A 211 12.27 22.92 4.59
N CYS A 212 11.34 22.31 5.32
CA CYS A 212 10.03 21.98 4.78
C CYS A 212 8.87 22.23 5.77
N PRO A 213 8.90 23.29 6.61
CA PRO A 213 7.81 23.53 7.56
C PRO A 213 6.48 23.80 6.86
N ALA A 214 6.50 24.50 5.72
CA ALA A 214 5.30 24.78 4.92
C ALA A 214 4.68 23.51 4.32
N ALA A 215 5.51 22.61 3.77
CA ALA A 215 5.03 21.32 3.26
C ALA A 215 4.42 20.46 4.38
N ARG A 216 5.02 20.45 5.58
CA ARG A 216 4.44 19.72 6.73
C ARG A 216 3.16 20.33 7.26
N GLU A 217 3.03 21.65 7.25
CA GLU A 217 1.80 22.31 7.67
C GLU A 217 0.67 22.00 6.68
N SER A 218 0.96 22.18 5.39
CA SER A 218 0.04 21.83 4.31
C SER A 218 -0.33 20.33 4.31
N LEU A 219 0.59 19.44 4.69
CA LEU A 219 0.29 18.01 4.86
C LEU A 219 -0.77 17.75 5.94
N ARG A 220 -0.80 18.55 7.02
CA ARG A 220 -1.82 18.43 8.09
C ARG A 220 -3.17 18.96 7.66
N GLU A 221 -3.18 19.91 6.74
CA GLU A 221 -4.39 20.56 6.23
C GLU A 221 -4.94 19.86 4.97
N SER A 222 -4.17 18.99 4.33
CA SER A 222 -4.57 18.27 3.12
C SER A 222 -5.71 17.28 3.40
N SER A 223 -6.69 17.25 2.48
CA SER A 223 -7.74 16.22 2.46
C SER A 223 -7.27 14.90 1.87
N ASP A 224 -6.16 14.91 1.14
CA ASP A 224 -5.58 13.77 0.44
C ASP A 224 -4.47 13.10 1.26
N PHE A 225 -4.20 13.55 2.49
CA PHE A 225 -3.24 12.92 3.38
C PHE A 225 -3.72 12.91 4.84
N ARG A 226 -3.44 11.80 5.55
CA ARG A 226 -3.60 11.66 6.99
C ARG A 226 -2.23 11.57 7.63
N VAL A 227 -1.89 12.49 8.51
CA VAL A 227 -0.67 12.37 9.31
C VAL A 227 -0.78 11.16 10.24
N VAL A 228 0.08 10.16 10.02
CA VAL A 228 0.12 8.92 10.82
C VAL A 228 1.28 8.91 11.81
N TYR A 229 2.30 9.73 11.56
CA TYR A 229 3.42 9.93 12.47
C TYR A 229 3.94 11.35 12.38
N ASP A 230 4.29 11.91 13.54
CA ASP A 230 4.85 13.24 13.64
C ASP A 230 5.81 13.31 14.84
N GLY A 231 7.04 12.86 14.61
CA GLY A 231 8.09 12.83 15.63
C GLY A 231 9.18 13.89 15.41
N PRO A 232 10.24 13.89 16.23
CA PRO A 232 11.34 14.86 16.11
C PRO A 232 12.08 14.81 14.77
N GLY A 233 12.23 13.62 14.16
CA GLY A 233 13.01 13.44 12.94
C GLY A 233 12.23 13.55 11.62
N ALA A 234 10.91 13.37 11.63
CA ALA A 234 10.09 13.45 10.41
C ALA A 234 8.60 13.59 10.72
N THR A 235 7.85 14.01 9.70
CA THR A 235 6.40 13.86 9.62
C THR A 235 6.07 12.89 8.48
N VAL A 236 5.15 11.97 8.72
CA VAL A 236 4.70 10.97 7.74
C VAL A 236 3.21 11.14 7.52
N GLY A 237 2.83 11.38 6.26
CA GLY A 237 1.45 11.38 5.81
C GLY A 237 1.15 10.10 5.04
N ALA A 238 0.08 9.41 5.42
CA ALA A 238 -0.54 8.37 4.59
C ALA A 238 -1.43 9.05 3.55
N LEU A 239 -1.26 8.74 2.27
CA LEU A 239 -2.10 9.30 1.20
C LEU A 239 -3.55 8.82 1.40
N ILE A 240 -4.49 9.72 1.64
CA ILE A 240 -5.93 9.47 1.59
C ILE A 240 -6.39 9.62 0.14
N GLY A 241 -6.09 8.63 -0.70
CA GLY A 241 -6.83 8.50 -1.95
C GLY A 241 -8.25 7.98 -1.70
N PRO A 242 -9.13 8.00 -2.71
CA PRO A 242 -10.26 7.04 -2.76
C PRO A 242 -9.81 5.58 -2.60
N GLU A 243 -8.50 5.31 -2.67
CA GLU A 243 -7.85 3.99 -2.62
C GLU A 243 -6.81 3.84 -1.48
N SER A 244 -6.94 4.59 -0.38
CA SER A 244 -6.27 4.23 0.90
C SER A 244 -7.27 3.86 1.99
N GLN A 245 -8.38 3.24 1.60
CA GLN A 245 -8.80 2.08 2.38
C GLN A 245 -7.88 0.94 1.95
N THR A 246 -7.32 0.21 2.91
CA THR A 246 -7.01 -1.20 2.64
C THR A 246 -8.21 -1.78 1.90
N ASP A 247 -8.01 -2.43 0.75
CA ASP A 247 -9.08 -2.98 -0.08
C ASP A 247 -10.23 -3.49 0.79
N PRO A 248 -11.46 -2.94 0.63
CA PRO A 248 -12.53 -3.26 1.55
C PRO A 248 -12.78 -4.77 1.60
N VAL A 249 -13.05 -5.24 2.80
CA VAL A 249 -13.30 -6.65 3.05
C VAL A 249 -14.79 -6.86 3.27
N LEU A 250 -15.35 -7.83 2.55
CA LEU A 250 -16.62 -8.45 2.88
C LEU A 250 -16.34 -9.83 3.47
N VAL A 251 -16.97 -10.18 4.59
CA VAL A 251 -16.80 -11.49 5.21
C VAL A 251 -18.13 -12.05 5.71
N GLY A 252 -18.42 -13.31 5.41
CA GLY A 252 -19.73 -13.85 5.78
C GLY A 252 -20.01 -15.26 5.31
N ALA A 253 -21.21 -15.72 5.66
CA ALA A 253 -21.80 -17.02 5.31
C ALA A 253 -23.34 -16.94 5.48
N GLY A 254 -24.06 -17.91 4.94
CA GLY A 254 -25.47 -18.18 5.25
C GLY A 254 -25.63 -19.31 6.26
N ASP A 255 -26.87 -19.57 6.67
CA ASP A 255 -27.25 -20.80 7.38
C ASP A 255 -26.54 -20.90 8.74
N VAL A 256 -26.75 -19.86 9.56
CA VAL A 256 -25.83 -19.47 10.62
C VAL A 256 -26.12 -20.16 11.96
N ALA A 257 -27.12 -19.69 12.70
CA ALA A 257 -27.25 -20.00 14.12
C ALA A 257 -28.43 -20.92 14.41
N ALA A 258 -28.14 -22.07 15.01
CA ALA A 258 -29.12 -22.88 15.73
C ALA A 258 -28.70 -23.04 17.18
N CYS A 259 -29.68 -23.09 18.07
CA CYS A 259 -29.48 -23.17 19.52
C CYS A 259 -28.79 -24.46 19.97
N ASP A 260 -28.88 -25.51 19.16
CA ASP A 260 -28.31 -26.83 19.39
C ASP A 260 -27.00 -27.08 18.60
N SER A 261 -26.47 -26.06 17.91
CA SER A 261 -25.23 -26.17 17.14
C SER A 261 -24.13 -25.25 17.67
N ALA A 262 -22.91 -25.78 17.78
CA ALA A 262 -21.71 -25.01 18.09
C ALA A 262 -21.10 -24.32 16.85
N GLY A 263 -21.59 -24.62 15.63
CA GLY A 263 -21.02 -24.12 14.37
C GLY A 263 -20.98 -22.59 14.30
N ALA A 264 -22.08 -21.94 14.69
CA ALA A 264 -22.20 -20.48 14.68
C ALA A 264 -21.17 -19.79 15.59
N ALA A 265 -20.86 -20.38 16.74
CA ALA A 265 -19.84 -19.85 17.64
C ALA A 265 -18.42 -19.98 17.03
N SER A 266 -18.15 -21.10 16.35
CA SER A 266 -16.87 -21.36 15.67
C SER A 266 -16.64 -20.42 14.49
N THR A 267 -17.64 -20.22 13.63
CA THR A 267 -17.55 -19.28 12.50
C THR A 267 -17.54 -17.83 12.97
N ALA A 268 -18.30 -17.48 14.01
CA ALA A 268 -18.22 -16.16 14.62
C ALA A 268 -16.79 -15.86 15.12
N ALA A 269 -16.05 -16.85 15.65
CA ALA A 269 -14.67 -16.64 16.10
C ALA A 269 -13.73 -16.25 14.94
N LEU A 270 -13.97 -16.78 13.73
CA LEU A 270 -13.25 -16.34 12.53
C LEU A 270 -13.59 -14.89 12.19
N VAL A 271 -14.89 -14.57 12.15
CA VAL A 271 -15.38 -13.22 11.81
C VAL A 271 -14.83 -12.16 12.77
N ALA A 272 -14.62 -12.50 14.05
CA ALA A 272 -14.02 -11.59 15.03
C ALA A 272 -12.59 -11.14 14.68
N GLY A 273 -11.82 -12.00 14.02
CA GLY A 273 -10.45 -11.71 13.59
C GLY A 273 -10.34 -11.03 12.22
N ILE A 274 -11.46 -10.81 11.53
CA ILE A 274 -11.50 -10.30 10.15
C ILE A 274 -12.20 -8.93 10.15
N PRO A 275 -11.45 -7.82 9.97
CA PRO A 275 -12.04 -6.50 9.83
C PRO A 275 -12.82 -6.39 8.50
N GLY A 276 -13.74 -5.44 8.41
CA GLY A 276 -14.56 -5.21 7.22
C GLY A 276 -16.06 -5.35 7.49
N THR A 277 -16.85 -5.36 6.43
CA THR A 277 -18.32 -5.50 6.49
C THR A 277 -18.66 -6.99 6.61
N VAL A 278 -19.51 -7.33 7.57
CA VAL A 278 -20.05 -8.68 7.71
C VAL A 278 -21.28 -8.79 6.81
N PHE A 279 -21.42 -9.90 6.08
CA PHE A 279 -22.67 -10.23 5.41
C PHE A 279 -23.25 -11.54 5.94
N THR A 280 -24.57 -11.68 5.89
CA THR A 280 -25.24 -12.97 6.02
C THR A 280 -26.01 -13.27 4.75
N LEU A 281 -26.08 -14.56 4.37
CA LEU A 281 -26.75 -15.01 3.16
C LEU A 281 -28.09 -15.70 3.45
N GLY A 282 -28.86 -15.19 4.42
CA GLY A 282 -30.14 -15.75 4.84
C GLY A 282 -30.03 -16.85 5.89
N ASP A 283 -31.18 -17.22 6.45
CA ASP A 283 -31.34 -18.21 7.51
C ASP A 283 -30.44 -17.91 8.71
N ASN A 284 -30.71 -16.74 9.30
CA ASN A 284 -29.86 -16.17 10.33
C ASN A 284 -30.03 -16.92 11.66
N ALA A 285 -31.28 -17.15 12.07
CA ALA A 285 -31.64 -17.84 13.31
C ALA A 285 -32.62 -18.99 13.03
N TYR A 286 -32.19 -20.21 13.29
CA TYR A 286 -32.98 -21.44 13.17
C TYR A 286 -33.75 -21.74 14.45
N GLU A 287 -34.88 -22.46 14.37
CA GLU A 287 -35.43 -23.13 13.17
C GLU A 287 -36.48 -22.30 12.43
N THR A 288 -37.01 -21.22 13.01
CA THR A 288 -38.14 -20.50 12.40
C THR A 288 -37.98 -18.99 12.39
N GLY A 289 -36.79 -18.48 12.70
CA GLY A 289 -36.51 -17.04 12.69
C GLY A 289 -37.25 -16.26 13.77
N THR A 290 -37.57 -16.88 14.91
CA THR A 290 -38.30 -16.20 16.00
C THR A 290 -37.41 -15.21 16.75
N ALA A 291 -38.03 -14.24 17.43
CA ALA A 291 -37.31 -13.28 18.28
C ALA A 291 -36.52 -13.99 19.39
N GLU A 292 -37.06 -15.09 19.92
CA GLU A 292 -36.39 -15.95 20.89
C GLU A 292 -35.16 -16.64 20.32
N GLU A 293 -35.22 -17.16 19.08
CA GLU A 293 -34.07 -17.79 18.41
C GLU A 293 -32.98 -16.77 18.08
N PHE A 294 -33.36 -15.57 17.64
CA PHE A 294 -32.43 -14.46 17.49
C PHE A 294 -31.74 -14.12 18.82
N ALA A 295 -32.51 -13.93 19.90
CA ALA A 295 -31.96 -13.55 21.20
C ALA A 295 -31.12 -14.65 21.86
N ALA A 296 -31.50 -15.92 21.72
CA ALA A 296 -30.86 -17.02 22.42
C ALA A 296 -29.65 -17.59 21.66
N CYS A 297 -29.61 -17.47 20.32
CA CYS A 297 -28.75 -18.32 19.48
C CYS A 297 -27.93 -17.50 18.47
N TYR A 298 -28.55 -16.53 17.80
CA TYR A 298 -27.82 -15.63 16.90
C TYR A 298 -27.09 -14.50 17.64
N ASP A 299 -27.76 -13.80 18.55
CA ASP A 299 -27.22 -12.63 19.28
C ASP A 299 -25.93 -12.95 20.06
N PRO A 300 -25.85 -14.08 20.80
CA PRO A 300 -24.63 -14.43 21.52
C PRO A 300 -23.43 -14.79 20.63
N THR A 301 -23.65 -15.07 19.33
CA THR A 301 -22.62 -15.52 18.39
C THR A 301 -22.32 -14.45 17.34
N TRP A 302 -23.10 -14.38 16.27
CA TRP A 302 -22.93 -13.43 15.17
C TRP A 302 -23.49 -12.04 15.48
N GLY A 303 -24.46 -11.92 16.40
CA GLY A 303 -25.05 -10.63 16.78
C GLY A 303 -24.07 -9.62 17.34
N ARG A 304 -22.93 -10.07 17.90
CA ARG A 304 -21.83 -9.19 18.32
C ARG A 304 -21.20 -8.35 17.20
N PHE A 305 -21.50 -8.66 15.93
CA PHE A 305 -21.02 -7.92 14.76
C PHE A 305 -22.13 -7.09 14.09
N LYS A 306 -23.32 -7.01 14.69
CA LYS A 306 -24.50 -6.39 14.12
C LYS A 306 -24.29 -4.95 13.64
N ASP A 307 -23.40 -4.20 14.29
CA ASP A 307 -23.00 -2.84 13.93
C ASP A 307 -22.35 -2.73 12.55
N ARG A 308 -21.74 -3.81 12.07
CA ARG A 308 -21.09 -3.93 10.76
C ARG A 308 -21.70 -5.01 9.87
N THR A 309 -22.87 -5.56 10.23
CA THR A 309 -23.57 -6.57 9.43
C THR A 309 -24.46 -5.92 8.36
N ARG A 310 -24.48 -6.55 7.18
CA ARG A 310 -25.41 -6.31 6.07
C ARG A 310 -26.15 -7.63 5.80
N PRO A 311 -27.34 -7.80 6.38
CA PRO A 311 -28.01 -9.08 6.40
C PRO A 311 -28.85 -9.33 5.14
N THR A 312 -29.01 -10.59 4.80
CA THR A 312 -29.99 -11.09 3.82
C THR A 312 -31.02 -11.95 4.58
N ALA A 313 -32.28 -11.94 4.14
CA ALA A 313 -33.31 -12.86 4.63
C ALA A 313 -33.30 -14.19 3.84
N GLY A 314 -33.52 -15.30 4.55
CA GLY A 314 -33.74 -16.65 4.00
C GLY A 314 -35.12 -17.19 4.35
N ASN A 315 -35.42 -18.41 3.90
CA ASN A 315 -36.76 -18.99 4.12
C ASN A 315 -37.05 -19.27 5.59
N HIS A 316 -36.03 -19.61 6.41
CA HIS A 316 -36.23 -19.79 7.85
C HIS A 316 -36.56 -18.48 8.56
N ASP A 317 -36.10 -17.33 8.04
CA ASP A 317 -36.52 -16.03 8.56
C ASP A 317 -38.03 -15.80 8.28
N TYR A 318 -38.54 -16.27 7.14
CA TYR A 318 -39.95 -16.16 6.70
C TYR A 318 -40.91 -17.22 7.27
N PHE A 319 -40.42 -18.21 8.02
CA PHE A 319 -41.30 -19.12 8.76
C PHE A 319 -42.00 -18.44 9.95
N SER A 320 -41.45 -17.31 10.40
CA SER A 320 -42.11 -16.37 11.31
C SER A 320 -42.97 -15.34 10.54
N ASP A 321 -43.83 -14.60 11.24
CA ASP A 321 -44.81 -13.67 10.66
C ASP A 321 -44.19 -12.65 9.69
N ALA A 322 -44.15 -13.00 8.39
CA ALA A 322 -43.53 -12.23 7.31
C ALA A 322 -42.09 -11.75 7.62
N ALA A 323 -41.29 -12.58 8.29
CA ALA A 323 -39.94 -12.24 8.75
C ALA A 323 -39.86 -11.02 9.69
N THR A 324 -40.95 -10.68 10.38
CA THR A 324 -41.00 -9.56 11.35
C THR A 324 -39.86 -9.61 12.37
N PRO A 325 -39.53 -10.74 13.03
CA PRO A 325 -38.43 -10.78 13.98
C PRO A 325 -37.05 -10.51 13.34
N TYR A 326 -36.82 -10.92 12.09
CA TYR A 326 -35.61 -10.58 11.35
C TYR A 326 -35.49 -9.07 11.15
N PHE A 327 -36.57 -8.41 10.70
CA PHE A 327 -36.59 -6.97 10.49
C PHE A 327 -36.53 -6.18 11.81
N ASP A 328 -37.20 -6.64 12.86
CA ASP A 328 -37.13 -6.03 14.20
C ASP A 328 -35.73 -6.16 14.79
N TYR A 329 -35.09 -7.32 14.58
CA TYR A 329 -33.73 -7.54 15.06
C TYR A 329 -32.75 -6.66 14.31
N PHE A 330 -32.65 -6.74 12.98
CA PHE A 330 -31.64 -5.98 12.23
C PHE A 330 -31.99 -4.49 12.04
N GLY A 331 -33.26 -4.11 12.09
CA GLY A 331 -33.70 -2.74 11.90
C GLY A 331 -33.37 -2.20 10.51
N GLU A 332 -32.97 -0.93 10.42
CA GLU A 332 -32.78 -0.21 9.16
C GLU A 332 -31.73 -0.85 8.23
N VAL A 333 -30.76 -1.61 8.75
CA VAL A 333 -29.72 -2.23 7.92
C VAL A 333 -30.24 -3.41 7.09
N ALA A 334 -31.43 -3.95 7.40
CA ALA A 334 -32.11 -4.98 6.61
C ALA A 334 -32.97 -4.39 5.46
N GLY A 335 -32.90 -3.07 5.25
CA GLY A 335 -33.71 -2.38 4.26
C GLY A 335 -35.16 -2.17 4.72
N ASN A 336 -36.04 -1.87 3.78
CA ASN A 336 -37.45 -1.65 4.06
C ASN A 336 -38.13 -3.00 4.41
N PRO A 337 -38.79 -3.13 5.59
CA PRO A 337 -39.44 -4.38 5.99
C PRO A 337 -40.54 -4.88 5.06
N ASN A 338 -41.10 -4.01 4.21
CA ASN A 338 -42.12 -4.40 3.21
C ASN A 338 -41.51 -4.92 1.89
N GLU A 339 -40.17 -4.98 1.80
CA GLU A 339 -39.41 -5.30 0.60
C GLU A 339 -38.32 -6.34 0.91
N GLY A 340 -37.41 -6.03 1.83
CA GLY A 340 -36.30 -6.90 2.20
C GLY A 340 -35.16 -6.98 1.18
N TRP A 341 -35.10 -6.03 0.23
CA TRP A 341 -33.97 -5.80 -0.66
C TRP A 341 -33.47 -4.37 -0.53
N TYR A 342 -32.18 -4.15 -0.76
CA TYR A 342 -31.52 -2.86 -0.67
C TYR A 342 -30.16 -2.91 -1.39
N SER A 343 -29.55 -1.74 -1.61
CA SER A 343 -28.20 -1.64 -2.16
C SER A 343 -27.37 -0.66 -1.35
N TYR A 344 -26.05 -0.79 -1.43
CA TYR A 344 -25.09 0.13 -0.82
C TYR A 344 -23.74 0.03 -1.52
N ASP A 345 -22.94 1.09 -1.41
CA ASP A 345 -21.60 1.10 -1.97
C ASP A 345 -20.55 0.84 -0.87
N VAL A 346 -19.49 0.12 -1.23
CA VAL A 346 -18.29 -0.09 -0.41
C VAL A 346 -17.07 0.23 -1.24
N ALA A 347 -16.43 1.37 -0.96
CA ALA A 347 -15.43 1.98 -1.84
C ALA A 347 -15.94 2.06 -3.29
N THR A 348 -15.30 1.38 -4.24
CA THR A 348 -15.67 1.37 -5.66
C THR A 348 -16.64 0.25 -6.03
N TRP A 349 -17.10 -0.56 -5.07
CA TRP A 349 -18.01 -1.67 -5.33
C TRP A 349 -19.45 -1.29 -5.02
N HIS A 350 -20.35 -1.69 -5.92
CA HIS A 350 -21.78 -1.67 -5.66
C HIS A 350 -22.23 -3.03 -5.13
N VAL A 351 -22.91 -3.03 -3.98
CA VAL A 351 -23.44 -4.23 -3.36
C VAL A 351 -24.96 -4.20 -3.44
N VAL A 352 -25.55 -5.26 -3.96
CA VAL A 352 -27.00 -5.43 -4.04
C VAL A 352 -27.41 -6.62 -3.17
N VAL A 353 -28.32 -6.39 -2.23
CA VAL A 353 -28.91 -7.43 -1.39
C VAL A 353 -30.34 -7.65 -1.83
N LEU A 354 -30.64 -8.87 -2.26
CA LEU A 354 -31.92 -9.27 -2.84
C LEU A 354 -32.65 -10.26 -1.92
N ASN A 355 -33.97 -10.26 -2.04
CA ASN A 355 -34.85 -11.16 -1.31
C ASN A 355 -35.34 -12.28 -2.22
N SER A 356 -34.79 -13.48 -2.01
CA SER A 356 -35.13 -14.65 -2.81
C SER A 356 -36.32 -15.44 -2.29
N ASP A 357 -37.02 -15.00 -1.24
CA ASP A 357 -38.31 -15.58 -0.82
C ASP A 357 -39.44 -15.05 -1.71
N CYS A 358 -39.36 -15.41 -3.00
CA CYS A 358 -40.14 -14.79 -4.07
C CYS A 358 -41.66 -14.85 -3.83
N GLY A 359 -42.15 -15.87 -3.13
CA GLY A 359 -43.58 -15.99 -2.78
C GLY A 359 -44.02 -14.93 -1.77
N SER A 360 -43.15 -14.60 -0.83
CA SER A 360 -43.42 -13.66 0.27
C SER A 360 -43.31 -12.19 -0.16
N VAL A 361 -42.55 -11.90 -1.22
CA VAL A 361 -42.22 -10.51 -1.61
C VAL A 361 -42.81 -10.03 -2.93
N GLY A 362 -43.84 -10.71 -3.44
CA GLY A 362 -44.54 -10.33 -4.67
C GLY A 362 -43.83 -10.73 -5.96
N GLY A 363 -42.93 -11.71 -5.88
CA GLY A 363 -42.22 -12.33 -7.00
C GLY A 363 -40.79 -11.82 -7.20
N CYS A 364 -40.01 -12.60 -7.95
CA CYS A 364 -38.67 -12.25 -8.42
C CYS A 364 -38.59 -12.14 -9.96
N GLY A 365 -39.69 -12.45 -10.66
CA GLY A 365 -39.78 -12.46 -12.12
C GLY A 365 -40.23 -11.13 -12.74
N PRO A 366 -40.49 -11.10 -14.06
CA PRO A 366 -40.91 -9.91 -14.78
C PRO A 366 -42.16 -9.28 -14.19
N GLY A 367 -42.14 -7.97 -14.00
CA GLY A 367 -43.25 -7.21 -13.40
C GLY A 367 -43.26 -7.20 -11.86
N SER A 368 -42.36 -7.93 -11.19
CA SER A 368 -42.19 -7.80 -9.74
C SER A 368 -41.57 -6.44 -9.37
N ARG A 369 -41.89 -5.97 -8.16
CA ARG A 369 -41.31 -4.73 -7.61
C ARG A 369 -39.80 -4.83 -7.48
N GLN A 370 -39.32 -5.96 -6.96
CA GLN A 370 -37.90 -6.22 -6.77
C GLN A 370 -37.12 -6.18 -8.08
N LEU A 371 -37.58 -6.88 -9.12
CA LEU A 371 -36.86 -6.91 -10.40
C LEU A 371 -36.85 -5.53 -11.07
N THR A 372 -37.95 -4.79 -10.94
CA THR A 372 -38.05 -3.41 -11.45
C THR A 372 -37.09 -2.48 -10.72
N TRP A 373 -37.02 -2.61 -9.39
CA TRP A 373 -36.08 -1.86 -8.56
C TRP A 373 -34.62 -2.20 -8.91
N LEU A 374 -34.28 -3.49 -9.01
CA LEU A 374 -32.94 -3.96 -9.34
C LEU A 374 -32.44 -3.38 -10.67
N ALA A 375 -33.29 -3.41 -11.71
CA ALA A 375 -32.93 -2.84 -13.00
C ALA A 375 -32.69 -1.33 -12.94
N ALA A 376 -33.43 -0.61 -12.08
CA ALA A 376 -33.25 0.83 -11.90
C ALA A 376 -32.00 1.16 -11.07
N ASP A 377 -31.73 0.37 -10.03
CA ASP A 377 -30.56 0.48 -9.15
C ASP A 377 -29.26 0.27 -9.95
N LEU A 378 -29.18 -0.82 -10.71
CA LEU A 378 -28.03 -1.12 -11.58
C LEU A 378 -27.85 -0.11 -12.72
N ALA A 379 -28.93 0.53 -13.19
CA ALA A 379 -28.83 1.59 -14.19
C ALA A 379 -28.35 2.93 -13.59
N ALA A 380 -28.43 3.10 -12.27
CA ALA A 380 -28.06 4.33 -11.57
C ALA A 380 -26.62 4.30 -11.04
N THR A 381 -26.04 3.12 -10.81
CA THR A 381 -24.67 2.99 -10.33
C THR A 381 -23.62 3.29 -11.41
N ASN A 382 -22.47 3.79 -11.00
CA ASN A 382 -21.27 3.95 -11.85
C ASN A 382 -20.09 3.13 -11.28
N ALA A 383 -20.36 2.22 -10.35
CA ALA A 383 -19.34 1.37 -9.77
C ALA A 383 -18.74 0.43 -10.84
N PRO A 384 -17.40 0.30 -10.92
CA PRO A 384 -16.76 -0.64 -11.84
C PRO A 384 -17.03 -2.12 -11.52
N CYS A 385 -17.44 -2.43 -10.30
CA CYS A 385 -17.66 -3.79 -9.86
C CYS A 385 -18.98 -3.90 -9.08
N THR A 386 -19.71 -5.00 -9.28
CA THR A 386 -20.96 -5.30 -8.59
C THR A 386 -20.98 -6.72 -8.02
N VAL A 387 -21.33 -6.83 -6.74
CA VAL A 387 -21.65 -8.11 -6.08
C VAL A 387 -23.11 -8.12 -5.64
N ALA A 388 -23.81 -9.20 -5.96
CA ALA A 388 -25.17 -9.45 -5.52
C ALA A 388 -25.21 -10.56 -4.47
N MET A 389 -26.08 -10.41 -3.48
CA MET A 389 -26.25 -11.35 -2.37
C MET A 389 -27.72 -11.68 -2.20
N TRP A 390 -28.07 -12.97 -2.11
CA TRP A 390 -29.40 -13.42 -1.68
C TRP A 390 -29.32 -14.84 -1.11
N HIS A 391 -30.43 -15.42 -0.65
CA HIS A 391 -30.39 -16.73 0.00
C HIS A 391 -30.40 -17.92 -0.98
N HIS A 392 -31.47 -18.08 -1.79
CA HIS A 392 -31.70 -19.27 -2.62
C HIS A 392 -30.92 -19.27 -3.96
N PRO A 393 -29.94 -20.17 -4.17
CA PRO A 393 -29.12 -20.18 -5.38
C PRO A 393 -29.88 -20.64 -6.63
N LEU A 394 -29.44 -20.15 -7.80
CA LEU A 394 -29.92 -20.65 -9.09
C LEU A 394 -29.14 -21.89 -9.52
N PHE A 395 -27.84 -21.96 -9.21
CA PHE A 395 -27.02 -23.14 -9.43
C PHE A 395 -26.46 -23.66 -8.10
N THR A 396 -26.64 -24.95 -7.86
CA THR A 396 -26.18 -25.60 -6.64
C THR A 396 -26.11 -27.12 -6.85
N SER A 397 -25.10 -27.76 -6.26
CA SER A 397 -24.93 -29.21 -6.15
C SER A 397 -25.41 -29.79 -4.82
N GLY A 398 -25.83 -28.93 -3.88
CA GLY A 398 -26.27 -29.29 -2.55
C GLY A 398 -27.54 -30.14 -2.52
N SER A 399 -27.99 -30.49 -1.33
CA SER A 399 -29.20 -31.29 -1.12
C SER A 399 -30.46 -30.54 -1.55
N GLU A 400 -30.50 -29.23 -1.36
CA GLU A 400 -31.62 -28.36 -1.71
C GLU A 400 -31.69 -28.13 -3.21
N LEU A 401 -32.92 -28.08 -3.73
CA LEU A 401 -33.16 -27.91 -5.16
C LEU A 401 -32.71 -26.53 -5.62
N PRO A 402 -32.15 -26.41 -6.84
CA PRO A 402 -31.92 -25.10 -7.44
C PRO A 402 -33.24 -24.33 -7.50
N THR A 403 -33.17 -22.99 -7.46
CA THR A 403 -34.36 -22.13 -7.42
C THR A 403 -34.58 -21.38 -8.74
N PRO A 404 -35.26 -21.97 -9.74
CA PRO A 404 -35.56 -21.32 -11.02
C PRO A 404 -36.28 -19.97 -10.91
N ALA A 405 -36.97 -19.71 -9.80
CA ALA A 405 -37.66 -18.44 -9.57
C ALA A 405 -36.72 -17.23 -9.52
N THR A 406 -35.43 -17.42 -9.22
CA THR A 406 -34.40 -16.36 -9.19
C THR A 406 -33.73 -16.15 -10.56
N ALA A 407 -34.10 -16.91 -11.60
CA ALA A 407 -33.46 -16.85 -12.92
C ALA A 407 -33.55 -15.47 -13.60
N ASP A 408 -34.59 -14.69 -13.29
CA ASP A 408 -34.74 -13.32 -13.80
C ASP A 408 -33.79 -12.33 -13.11
N LEU A 409 -33.50 -12.51 -11.81
CA LEU A 409 -32.52 -11.70 -11.08
C LEU A 409 -31.13 -11.89 -11.71
N TRP A 410 -30.75 -13.15 -11.96
CA TRP A 410 -29.52 -13.51 -12.69
C TRP A 410 -29.43 -12.85 -14.06
N ARG A 411 -30.53 -12.85 -14.83
CA ARG A 411 -30.56 -12.25 -16.17
C ARG A 411 -30.34 -10.74 -16.15
N VAL A 412 -30.93 -10.04 -15.18
CA VAL A 412 -30.74 -8.58 -15.03
C VAL A 412 -29.32 -8.26 -14.58
N LEU A 413 -28.77 -9.02 -13.63
CA LEU A 413 -27.39 -8.87 -13.17
C LEU A 413 -26.37 -9.11 -14.30
N TYR A 414 -26.53 -10.20 -15.05
CA TYR A 414 -25.68 -10.52 -16.21
C TYR A 414 -25.75 -9.43 -17.28
N ALA A 415 -26.96 -8.94 -17.59
CA ALA A 415 -27.13 -7.90 -18.60
C ALA A 415 -26.51 -6.55 -18.20
N SER A 416 -26.37 -6.31 -16.89
CA SER A 416 -25.79 -5.09 -16.32
C SER A 416 -24.29 -5.21 -16.03
N GLY A 417 -23.67 -6.35 -16.33
CA GLY A 417 -22.23 -6.57 -16.12
C GLY A 417 -21.83 -6.81 -14.67
N ALA A 418 -22.72 -7.34 -13.81
CA ALA A 418 -22.34 -7.70 -12.46
C ALA A 418 -21.38 -8.91 -12.43
N ASP A 419 -20.54 -8.98 -11.39
CA ASP A 419 -19.38 -9.87 -11.35
C ASP A 419 -19.60 -11.11 -10.48
N LEU A 420 -20.24 -10.89 -9.33
CA LEU A 420 -20.35 -11.86 -8.25
C LEU A 420 -21.78 -12.08 -7.78
N ILE A 421 -22.08 -13.34 -7.44
CA ILE A 421 -23.30 -13.75 -6.77
C ILE A 421 -22.92 -14.57 -5.54
N LEU A 422 -23.45 -14.21 -4.38
CA LEU A 422 -23.26 -14.94 -3.12
C LEU A 422 -24.60 -15.48 -2.62
N ASN A 423 -24.65 -16.78 -2.35
CA ASN A 423 -25.81 -17.50 -1.86
C ASN A 423 -25.54 -18.37 -0.63
N GLY A 424 -26.60 -18.69 0.12
CA GLY A 424 -26.60 -19.67 1.20
C GLY A 424 -27.52 -20.83 0.85
N HIS A 425 -28.42 -21.17 1.78
CA HIS A 425 -29.51 -22.15 1.65
C HIS A 425 -29.05 -23.60 1.60
N ASP A 426 -28.18 -23.92 0.64
CA ASP A 426 -27.51 -25.20 0.63
C ASP A 426 -26.38 -25.20 1.66
N HIS A 427 -26.40 -26.21 2.53
CA HIS A 427 -25.49 -26.30 3.67
C HIS A 427 -24.13 -26.89 3.27
N ASP A 428 -23.48 -26.22 2.31
CA ASP A 428 -22.15 -26.52 1.78
C ASP A 428 -21.41 -25.25 1.33
N TYR A 429 -20.16 -25.43 0.94
CA TYR A 429 -19.40 -24.47 0.15
C TYR A 429 -19.36 -24.94 -1.30
N GLU A 430 -19.68 -24.07 -2.24
CA GLU A 430 -19.53 -24.33 -3.66
C GLU A 430 -19.11 -23.06 -4.42
N ARG A 431 -18.17 -23.20 -5.34
CA ARG A 431 -17.73 -22.14 -6.24
C ARG A 431 -17.92 -22.58 -7.69
N PHE A 432 -18.57 -21.73 -8.46
CA PHE A 432 -18.80 -21.92 -9.88
C PHE A 432 -17.80 -21.14 -10.74
N ALA A 433 -17.62 -21.57 -11.99
CA ALA A 433 -16.99 -20.79 -13.04
C ALA A 433 -17.86 -19.57 -13.40
N PRO A 434 -17.31 -18.56 -14.11
CA PRO A 434 -18.11 -17.48 -14.67
C PRO A 434 -19.15 -18.05 -15.66
N MET A 435 -20.43 -17.79 -15.41
CA MET A 435 -21.53 -18.37 -16.18
C MET A 435 -22.54 -17.32 -16.66
N ALA A 436 -23.14 -17.60 -17.82
CA ALA A 436 -24.35 -16.94 -18.26
C ALA A 436 -25.59 -17.52 -17.54
N PRO A 437 -26.75 -16.83 -17.55
CA PRO A 437 -27.96 -17.27 -16.83
C PRO A 437 -28.56 -18.62 -17.23
N ASN A 438 -28.13 -19.21 -18.32
CA ASN A 438 -28.51 -20.55 -18.75
C ASN A 438 -27.53 -21.66 -18.28
N GLY A 439 -26.51 -21.31 -17.49
CA GLY A 439 -25.48 -22.22 -16.98
C GLY A 439 -24.35 -22.53 -17.96
N THR A 440 -24.26 -21.84 -19.10
CA THR A 440 -23.11 -21.98 -20.01
C THR A 440 -21.95 -21.11 -19.54
N LEU A 441 -20.72 -21.63 -19.67
CA LEU A 441 -19.50 -20.88 -19.34
C LEU A 441 -19.38 -19.62 -20.20
N ASP A 442 -19.05 -18.50 -19.56
CA ASP A 442 -18.75 -17.22 -20.20
C ASP A 442 -17.66 -16.51 -19.40
N GLU A 443 -16.40 -16.77 -19.74
CA GLU A 443 -15.24 -16.19 -19.05
C GLU A 443 -15.11 -14.67 -19.26
N ALA A 444 -15.84 -14.09 -20.22
CA ALA A 444 -15.72 -12.67 -20.58
C ALA A 444 -16.78 -11.78 -19.91
N ARG A 445 -17.96 -12.33 -19.60
CA ARG A 445 -19.08 -11.58 -19.00
C ARG A 445 -19.90 -12.35 -17.97
N GLY A 446 -19.55 -13.61 -17.72
CA GLY A 446 -20.29 -14.48 -16.81
C GLY A 446 -20.17 -14.04 -15.36
N LEU A 447 -21.21 -14.27 -14.58
CA LEU A 447 -21.16 -14.06 -13.14
C LEU A 447 -20.52 -15.26 -12.47
N ARG A 448 -19.67 -15.03 -11.48
CA ARG A 448 -19.18 -16.10 -10.60
C ARG A 448 -20.09 -16.21 -9.38
N GLU A 449 -20.67 -17.39 -9.20
CA GLU A 449 -21.51 -17.72 -8.04
C GLU A 449 -20.70 -18.46 -6.97
N PHE A 450 -21.01 -18.14 -5.72
CA PHE A 450 -20.57 -18.86 -4.53
C PHE A 450 -21.80 -19.25 -3.70
N VAL A 451 -21.90 -20.53 -3.34
CA VAL A 451 -22.77 -21.01 -2.27
C VAL A 451 -21.92 -21.13 -1.01
N VAL A 452 -22.35 -20.51 0.07
CA VAL A 452 -21.62 -20.41 1.34
C VAL A 452 -22.57 -20.63 2.52
N GLY A 453 -23.37 -21.70 2.49
CA GLY A 453 -24.22 -22.12 3.63
C GLY A 453 -23.44 -22.87 4.71
N THR A 454 -22.27 -22.34 5.04
CA THR A 454 -21.30 -22.95 5.98
C THR A 454 -21.28 -22.24 7.33
N GLY A 455 -22.30 -21.42 7.61
CA GLY A 455 -22.34 -20.50 8.75
C GLY A 455 -22.44 -21.18 10.11
N GLY A 456 -23.07 -22.35 10.20
CA GLY A 456 -22.99 -23.14 11.42
C GLY A 456 -24.19 -24.02 11.76
N ARG A 457 -25.28 -24.00 11.02
CA ARG A 457 -26.48 -24.80 11.33
C ARG A 457 -26.22 -26.31 11.33
N ASN A 458 -25.88 -26.85 10.17
CA ASN A 458 -25.35 -28.20 9.92
C ASN A 458 -24.69 -28.19 8.53
N LEU A 459 -24.10 -29.30 8.10
CA LEU A 459 -23.66 -29.49 6.71
C LEU A 459 -24.44 -30.65 6.10
N LEU A 460 -24.76 -30.56 4.81
CA LEU A 460 -25.63 -31.54 4.14
C LEU A 460 -24.91 -32.31 3.02
N PRO A 461 -25.31 -33.56 2.73
CA PRO A 461 -24.77 -34.32 1.62
C PRO A 461 -25.17 -33.72 0.26
N TRP A 462 -24.30 -33.83 -0.73
CA TRP A 462 -24.62 -33.42 -2.10
C TRP A 462 -25.58 -34.38 -2.81
N ARG A 463 -26.20 -33.86 -3.87
CA ARG A 463 -26.73 -34.69 -4.95
C ARG A 463 -25.63 -35.45 -5.68
N SER A 464 -26.02 -36.51 -6.39
CA SER A 464 -25.07 -37.43 -7.05
C SER A 464 -24.24 -36.79 -8.17
N LEU A 465 -24.70 -35.71 -8.80
CA LEU A 465 -23.98 -35.04 -9.89
C LEU A 465 -23.78 -33.55 -9.58
N PRO A 466 -22.59 -32.99 -9.85
CA PRO A 466 -22.38 -31.55 -9.76
C PRO A 466 -23.24 -30.76 -10.74
N ALA A 467 -23.67 -29.56 -10.33
CA ALA A 467 -24.31 -28.60 -11.21
C ALA A 467 -23.34 -28.09 -12.30
N PRO A 468 -23.84 -27.61 -13.46
CA PRO A 468 -23.01 -27.00 -14.49
C PRO A 468 -22.11 -25.91 -13.92
N GLY A 469 -20.86 -25.85 -14.39
CA GLY A 469 -19.88 -24.84 -13.98
C GLY A 469 -19.29 -25.02 -12.59
N THR A 470 -19.69 -26.02 -11.80
CA THR A 470 -19.05 -26.34 -10.51
C THR A 470 -17.53 -26.49 -10.67
N GLN A 471 -16.74 -25.68 -9.98
CA GLN A 471 -15.28 -25.77 -9.97
C GLN A 471 -14.75 -26.42 -8.70
N VAL A 472 -15.32 -26.04 -7.55
CA VAL A 472 -14.91 -26.53 -6.23
C VAL A 472 -16.15 -26.64 -5.35
N ARG A 473 -16.21 -27.68 -4.51
CA ARG A 473 -17.24 -27.84 -3.48
C ARG A 473 -16.70 -28.58 -2.26
N ASP A 474 -17.17 -28.22 -1.07
CA ASP A 474 -16.94 -28.92 0.20
C ASP A 474 -18.19 -28.90 1.07
N ASN A 475 -18.52 -30.03 1.70
CA ASN A 475 -19.65 -30.15 2.62
C ASN A 475 -19.23 -30.77 3.97
N THR A 476 -17.95 -30.62 4.32
CA THR A 476 -17.38 -31.22 5.54
C THR A 476 -16.84 -30.18 6.50
N THR A 477 -16.67 -28.94 6.04
CA THR A 477 -16.02 -27.87 6.78
C THR A 477 -16.92 -26.64 6.90
N PHE A 478 -17.20 -26.22 8.13
CA PHE A 478 -17.74 -24.88 8.39
C PHE A 478 -16.67 -23.81 8.15
N GLY A 479 -17.10 -22.61 7.76
CA GLY A 479 -16.18 -21.52 7.49
C GLY A 479 -16.92 -20.24 7.09
N VAL A 480 -16.14 -19.26 6.64
CA VAL A 480 -16.66 -18.01 6.09
C VAL A 480 -15.94 -17.67 4.80
N LEU A 481 -16.67 -17.07 3.86
CA LEU A 481 -16.07 -16.48 2.67
C LEU A 481 -15.58 -15.08 3.02
N LYS A 482 -14.31 -14.80 2.75
CA LYS A 482 -13.72 -13.46 2.76
C LYS A 482 -13.49 -13.02 1.32
N LEU A 483 -14.04 -11.87 0.96
CA LEU A 483 -13.71 -11.13 -0.25
C LEU A 483 -12.86 -9.91 0.12
N THR A 484 -11.76 -9.71 -0.60
CA THR A 484 -10.99 -8.47 -0.59
C THR A 484 -11.28 -7.77 -1.92
N LEU A 485 -11.85 -6.58 -1.86
CA LEU A 485 -12.41 -5.89 -3.01
C LEU A 485 -11.45 -4.80 -3.50
N HIS A 486 -10.81 -5.01 -4.63
CA HIS A 486 -9.94 -4.03 -5.29
C HIS A 486 -10.74 -3.12 -6.22
N ALA A 487 -10.13 -2.06 -6.74
CA ALA A 487 -10.81 -1.11 -7.62
C ALA A 487 -11.52 -1.76 -8.83
N THR A 488 -10.89 -2.76 -9.46
CA THR A 488 -11.39 -3.45 -10.68
C THR A 488 -11.22 -4.97 -10.62
N SER A 489 -11.02 -5.53 -9.43
CA SER A 489 -10.80 -6.96 -9.22
C SER A 489 -11.15 -7.35 -7.79
N TYR A 490 -11.15 -8.64 -7.48
CA TYR A 490 -11.38 -9.15 -6.14
C TYR A 490 -10.55 -10.40 -5.89
N ASP A 491 -10.13 -10.55 -4.65
CA ASP A 491 -9.61 -11.81 -4.13
C ASP A 491 -10.67 -12.48 -3.26
N TRP A 492 -10.84 -13.80 -3.39
CA TRP A 492 -11.65 -14.58 -2.47
C TRP A 492 -10.79 -15.56 -1.68
N ARG A 493 -11.24 -15.84 -0.46
CA ARG A 493 -10.69 -16.90 0.38
C ARG A 493 -11.79 -17.48 1.26
N PHE A 494 -12.00 -18.79 1.16
CA PHE A 494 -12.71 -19.54 2.16
C PHE A 494 -11.80 -19.77 3.37
N ILE A 495 -12.25 -19.30 4.53
CA ILE A 495 -11.52 -19.41 5.81
C ILE A 495 -12.24 -20.47 6.64
N PRO A 496 -11.65 -21.66 6.82
CA PRO A 496 -12.27 -22.72 7.60
C PRO A 496 -12.18 -22.44 9.11
N VAL A 497 -13.07 -23.05 9.88
CA VAL A 497 -12.90 -23.17 11.33
C VAL A 497 -11.63 -23.95 11.67
N VAL A 498 -11.11 -23.82 12.90
CA VAL A 498 -9.78 -24.35 13.30
C VAL A 498 -9.59 -25.84 13.00
N ASP A 499 -10.65 -26.64 13.13
CA ASP A 499 -10.61 -28.10 12.89
C ASP A 499 -11.00 -28.49 11.44
N GLY A 500 -11.29 -27.51 10.60
CA GLY A 500 -11.63 -27.67 9.19
C GLY A 500 -10.40 -27.79 8.30
N ALA A 501 -10.41 -28.77 7.40
CA ALA A 501 -9.27 -29.01 6.50
C ALA A 501 -9.41 -28.35 5.12
N PHE A 502 -10.64 -27.99 4.72
CA PHE A 502 -10.89 -27.44 3.40
C PHE A 502 -10.56 -25.95 3.32
N THR A 503 -9.89 -25.55 2.24
CA THR A 503 -9.62 -24.15 1.89
C THR A 503 -9.77 -23.97 0.40
N ASP A 504 -10.28 -22.81 -0.01
CA ASP A 504 -10.30 -22.37 -1.40
C ASP A 504 -9.94 -20.89 -1.48
N SER A 505 -9.25 -20.49 -2.53
CA SER A 505 -8.86 -19.09 -2.74
C SER A 505 -8.55 -18.82 -4.20
N GLY A 506 -8.70 -17.58 -4.61
CA GLY A 506 -8.30 -17.12 -5.93
C GLY A 506 -8.58 -15.65 -6.13
N THR A 507 -8.45 -15.21 -7.37
CA THR A 507 -8.65 -13.82 -7.79
C THR A 507 -9.50 -13.76 -9.06
N GLY A 508 -10.28 -12.69 -9.21
CA GLY A 508 -11.13 -12.43 -10.37
C GLY A 508 -11.11 -10.94 -10.74
N THR A 509 -11.32 -10.64 -12.01
CA THR A 509 -11.43 -9.26 -12.52
C THR A 509 -12.89 -8.91 -12.77
N CYS A 510 -13.25 -7.64 -12.58
CA CYS A 510 -14.58 -7.16 -12.94
C CYS A 510 -14.70 -6.94 -14.46
N HIS A 511 -15.93 -6.92 -14.97
CA HIS A 511 -16.24 -6.84 -16.41
C HIS A 511 -16.06 -5.46 -17.05
#